data_AF-A0A1I8BH72-F1
#
_entry.id   AF-A0A1I8BH72-F1
#
_cell.length_a   1.000
_cell.length_b   1.000
_cell.length_c   1.000
_cell.angle_alpha   90.00
_cell.angle_beta   90.00
_cell.angle_gamma   90.00
#
_symmetry.space_group_name_H-M   'P 1'
#
loop_
_entity.id
_entity.type
_entity.pdbx_description
1 polymer ?
#
loop_
_entity_poly.entity_id
_entity_poly.type
_entity_poly.pdbx_seq_one_letter_code
_entity_poly.pdbx_strand_id
1 'polypeptide(L)'
;MNSLIYIIFLFFQLNKIKCREQQQRERKLLHLGAENDPNVQYQCKGALGDYAACLCNNEAKEVACINAQFVDTAIFQYMLGHYNDIEQLTFHGNNFQDLPDGSLFGTATLENLRVLNISANYIVNLHRNALSGCPNIEILDLSNNELYLRRAFTTPLNRSGQFNLLIRLLEKAQLKRLEVLDLSYNYFNNIPLNLPCSLPSLRNLDLRNYFHSLDSEFQTFGDNLHKNNALTQLQLKNNFYCDCNSNIWIKWIREHSNMIDDYRALICSRSSPAKFTGTRLSEIPIGLLDCQTDLYVTGGELKYNFGFFNIFILFLIKFIYQKIFSLSSI
;
A
#
# COMPACT_ATOMS: atom_id res chain seq x y z
N MET A 1 -53.91 12.71 -27.87
CA MET A 1 -52.80 12.79 -26.91
C MET A 1 -52.72 11.65 -25.88
N ASN A 2 -53.70 10.73 -25.75
CA ASN A 2 -53.68 9.71 -24.69
C ASN A 2 -53.10 8.32 -25.05
N SER A 3 -52.96 7.98 -26.34
CA SER A 3 -52.53 6.63 -26.73
C SER A 3 -51.00 6.43 -26.69
N LEU A 4 -50.22 7.49 -26.94
CA LEU A 4 -48.75 7.40 -27.00
C LEU A 4 -48.14 7.25 -25.59
N ILE A 5 -48.69 7.93 -24.59
CA ILE A 5 -48.25 7.86 -23.19
C ILE A 5 -48.47 6.45 -22.62
N TYR A 6 -49.60 5.81 -22.97
CA TYR A 6 -49.91 4.45 -22.51
C TYR A 6 -48.98 3.39 -23.10
N ILE A 7 -48.60 3.54 -24.38
CA ILE A 7 -47.64 2.65 -25.06
C ILE A 7 -46.24 2.81 -24.46
N ILE A 8 -45.80 4.04 -24.17
CA ILE A 8 -44.52 4.30 -23.51
C ILE A 8 -44.50 3.67 -22.11
N PHE A 9 -45.58 3.82 -21.33
CA PHE A 9 -45.69 3.20 -20.01
C PHE A 9 -45.62 1.66 -20.08
N LEU A 10 -46.33 1.03 -21.01
CA LEU A 10 -46.26 -0.42 -21.22
C LEU A 10 -44.87 -0.88 -21.66
N PHE A 11 -44.19 -0.12 -22.51
CA PHE A 11 -42.81 -0.39 -22.94
C PHE A 11 -41.83 -0.37 -21.76
N PHE A 12 -41.95 0.61 -20.86
CA PHE A 12 -41.14 0.65 -19.63
C PHE A 12 -41.45 -0.51 -18.68
N GLN A 13 -42.71 -0.92 -18.54
CA GLN A 13 -43.07 -2.08 -17.72
C GLN A 13 -42.53 -3.39 -18.30
N LEU A 14 -42.63 -3.58 -19.61
CA LEU A 14 -42.08 -4.77 -20.29
C LEU A 14 -40.55 -4.86 -20.17
N ASN A 15 -39.84 -3.74 -20.30
CA ASN A 15 -38.39 -3.72 -20.08
C ASN A 15 -38.00 -4.00 -18.63
N LYS A 16 -38.78 -3.52 -17.65
CA LYS A 16 -38.58 -3.88 -16.24
C LYS A 16 -38.76 -5.37 -15.99
N ILE A 17 -39.78 -5.99 -16.62
CA ILE A 17 -40.04 -7.43 -16.49
C ILE A 17 -38.89 -8.23 -17.13
N LYS A 18 -38.48 -7.90 -18.35
CA LYS A 18 -37.34 -8.57 -19.02
C LYS A 18 -36.04 -8.45 -18.22
N CYS A 19 -35.77 -7.29 -17.63
CA CYS A 19 -34.58 -7.07 -16.81
C CYS A 19 -34.62 -7.91 -15.52
N ARG A 20 -35.79 -8.03 -14.87
CA ARG A 20 -35.98 -8.92 -13.71
C ARG A 20 -35.82 -10.40 -14.07
N GLU A 21 -36.34 -10.82 -15.21
CA GLU A 21 -36.20 -12.21 -15.68
C GLU A 21 -34.74 -12.55 -16.02
N GLN A 22 -33.99 -11.61 -16.62
CA GLN A 22 -32.56 -11.78 -16.89
C GLN A 22 -31.76 -11.88 -15.58
N GLN A 23 -32.00 -10.99 -14.61
CA GLN A 23 -31.37 -11.07 -13.29
C GLN A 23 -31.72 -12.37 -12.55
N GLN A 24 -32.95 -12.88 -12.68
CA GLN A 24 -33.33 -14.17 -12.10
C GLN A 24 -32.66 -15.36 -12.79
N ARG A 25 -32.43 -15.31 -14.11
CA ARG A 25 -31.70 -16.34 -14.86
C ARG A 25 -30.22 -16.36 -14.49
N GLU A 26 -29.58 -15.19 -14.39
CA GLU A 26 -28.19 -15.05 -13.95
C GLU A 26 -28.02 -15.54 -12.49
N ARG A 27 -28.96 -15.22 -11.59
CA ARG A 27 -28.98 -15.76 -10.21
C ARG A 27 -29.14 -17.28 -10.16
N LYS A 28 -29.99 -17.85 -11.01
CA LYS A 28 -30.15 -19.32 -11.12
C LYS A 28 -28.90 -20.01 -11.65
N LEU A 29 -28.22 -19.41 -12.62
CA LEU A 29 -26.94 -19.91 -13.17
C LEU A 29 -25.81 -19.83 -12.13
N LEU A 30 -25.78 -18.79 -11.28
CA LEU A 30 -24.84 -18.69 -10.16
C LEU A 30 -25.07 -19.79 -9.12
N HIS A 31 -26.32 -20.11 -8.80
CA HIS A 31 -26.65 -21.14 -7.81
C HIS A 31 -26.30 -22.57 -8.27
N LEU A 32 -26.40 -22.86 -9.57
CA LEU A 32 -26.03 -24.17 -10.14
C LEU A 32 -24.50 -24.43 -10.10
N GLY A 33 -23.67 -23.40 -9.94
CA GLY A 33 -22.22 -23.53 -9.76
C GLY A 33 -21.76 -23.63 -8.29
N ALA A 34 -22.65 -23.37 -7.33
CA ALA A 34 -22.29 -23.24 -5.91
C ALA A 34 -22.22 -24.57 -5.15
N GLU A 35 -22.88 -25.64 -5.61
CA GLU A 35 -22.92 -26.94 -4.90
C GLU A 35 -21.57 -27.69 -4.87
N ASN A 36 -20.58 -27.25 -5.66
CA ASN A 36 -19.23 -27.82 -5.68
C ASN A 36 -18.11 -26.79 -5.39
N ASP A 37 -18.45 -25.60 -4.90
CA ASP A 37 -17.43 -24.60 -4.56
C ASP A 37 -16.85 -24.91 -3.15
N PRO A 38 -15.56 -25.31 -3.05
CA PRO A 38 -14.92 -25.62 -1.78
C PRO A 38 -14.90 -24.42 -0.81
N ASN A 39 -15.19 -23.20 -1.29
CA ASN A 39 -15.23 -21.99 -0.49
C ASN A 39 -16.56 -21.75 0.22
N VAL A 40 -17.62 -22.53 -0.07
CA VAL A 40 -18.93 -22.37 0.59
C VAL A 40 -18.82 -22.47 2.12
N GLN A 41 -17.91 -23.31 2.63
CA GLN A 41 -17.67 -23.45 4.07
C GLN A 41 -16.98 -22.23 4.71
N TYR A 42 -16.33 -21.39 3.90
CA TYR A 42 -15.64 -20.16 4.34
C TYR A 42 -16.49 -18.91 4.10
N GLN A 43 -17.79 -19.07 3.82
CA GLN A 43 -18.67 -17.93 3.60
C GLN A 43 -18.74 -17.05 4.85
N CYS A 44 -18.45 -15.78 4.67
CA CYS A 44 -18.48 -14.80 5.75
C CYS A 44 -19.90 -14.49 6.23
N LYS A 45 -20.02 -14.04 7.47
CA LYS A 45 -21.25 -13.59 8.13
C LYS A 45 -21.26 -12.07 8.29
N GLY A 46 -22.45 -11.51 8.49
CA GLY A 46 -22.62 -10.06 8.71
C GLY A 46 -22.18 -9.23 7.51
N ALA A 47 -21.54 -8.08 7.79
CA ALA A 47 -21.14 -7.12 6.75
C ALA A 47 -20.20 -7.68 5.68
N LEU A 48 -19.44 -8.74 5.99
CA LEU A 48 -18.54 -9.38 5.03
C LEU A 48 -19.24 -10.44 4.15
N GLY A 49 -20.42 -10.91 4.55
CA GLY A 49 -21.13 -11.99 3.84
C GLY A 49 -21.65 -11.63 2.45
N ASP A 50 -21.80 -10.33 2.17
CA ASP A 50 -22.20 -9.82 0.86
C ASP A 50 -21.05 -9.80 -0.16
N TYR A 51 -19.81 -10.03 0.29
CA TYR A 51 -18.60 -9.94 -0.52
C TYR A 51 -18.07 -11.35 -0.80
N ALA A 52 -18.35 -11.87 -1.99
CA ALA A 52 -17.87 -13.20 -2.40
C ALA A 52 -16.34 -13.34 -2.43
N ALA A 53 -15.63 -12.21 -2.51
CA ALA A 53 -14.16 -12.16 -2.43
C ALA A 53 -13.62 -12.27 -0.99
N CYS A 54 -14.51 -12.26 0.02
CA CYS A 54 -14.16 -12.47 1.41
C CYS A 54 -14.33 -13.94 1.81
N LEU A 55 -13.28 -14.50 2.40
CA LEU A 55 -13.25 -15.83 2.99
C LEU A 55 -12.99 -15.70 4.49
N CYS A 56 -13.79 -16.40 5.29
CA CYS A 56 -13.73 -16.35 6.74
C CYS A 56 -13.59 -17.77 7.31
N ASN A 57 -12.42 -18.08 7.84
CA ASN A 57 -12.10 -19.37 8.44
C ASN A 57 -12.09 -19.23 9.96
N ASN A 58 -13.14 -19.75 10.62
CA ASN A 58 -13.27 -19.66 12.09
C ASN A 58 -12.26 -20.57 12.82
N GLU A 59 -11.86 -21.70 12.23
CA GLU A 59 -10.90 -22.63 12.86
C GLU A 59 -9.49 -22.04 12.85
N ALA A 60 -9.09 -21.45 11.73
CA ALA A 60 -7.81 -20.75 11.59
C ALA A 60 -7.86 -19.30 12.13
N LYS A 61 -9.04 -18.84 12.59
CA LYS A 61 -9.30 -17.47 13.04
C LYS A 61 -8.81 -16.42 12.05
N GLU A 62 -9.13 -16.66 10.78
CA GLU A 62 -8.63 -15.89 9.65
C GLU A 62 -9.79 -15.25 8.89
N VAL A 63 -9.61 -13.97 8.55
CA VAL A 63 -10.49 -13.25 7.63
C VAL A 63 -9.65 -12.71 6.48
N ALA A 64 -10.02 -13.09 5.25
CA ALA A 64 -9.31 -12.73 4.05
C ALA A 64 -10.26 -12.12 3.00
N CYS A 65 -10.15 -10.81 2.80
CA CYS A 65 -10.93 -10.05 1.82
C CYS A 65 -9.98 -9.48 0.75
N ILE A 66 -9.63 -10.32 -0.23
CA ILE A 66 -8.61 -10.00 -1.23
C ILE A 66 -9.26 -9.43 -2.49
N ASN A 67 -8.81 -8.27 -2.96
CA ASN A 67 -9.37 -7.60 -4.14
C ASN A 67 -10.90 -7.38 -4.07
N ALA A 68 -11.42 -7.16 -2.87
CA ALA A 68 -12.85 -7.05 -2.58
C ALA A 68 -13.41 -5.62 -2.80
N GLN A 69 -12.59 -4.71 -3.32
CA GLN A 69 -12.94 -3.34 -3.68
C GLN A 69 -13.34 -2.43 -2.51
N PHE A 70 -12.97 -2.78 -1.27
CA PHE A 70 -13.26 -1.93 -0.11
C PHE A 70 -12.56 -0.58 -0.22
N VAL A 71 -13.32 0.50 0.01
CA VAL A 71 -12.79 1.88 0.02
C VAL A 71 -12.78 2.44 1.44
N ASP A 72 -13.77 2.07 2.26
CA ASP A 72 -13.99 2.63 3.59
C ASP A 72 -13.42 1.72 4.69
N THR A 73 -12.53 2.28 5.51
CA THR A 73 -11.97 1.61 6.69
C THR A 73 -12.99 1.30 7.80
N ALA A 74 -14.22 1.81 7.72
CA ALA A 74 -15.30 1.42 8.64
C ALA A 74 -15.57 -0.10 8.62
N ILE A 75 -15.21 -0.80 7.52
CA ILE A 75 -15.36 -2.25 7.43
C ILE A 75 -14.64 -3.00 8.54
N PHE A 76 -13.47 -2.51 8.99
CA PHE A 76 -12.69 -3.10 10.08
C PHE A 76 -13.49 -3.11 11.40
N GLN A 77 -14.36 -2.12 11.63
CA GLN A 77 -15.22 -2.09 12.81
C GLN A 77 -16.46 -2.96 12.60
N TYR A 78 -17.06 -2.93 11.41
CA TYR A 78 -18.28 -3.71 11.11
C TYR A 78 -18.05 -5.22 11.19
N MET A 79 -16.86 -5.69 10.78
CA MET A 79 -16.54 -7.11 10.86
C MET A 79 -16.46 -7.65 12.30
N LEU A 80 -16.18 -6.79 13.29
CA LEU A 80 -16.07 -7.20 14.70
C LEU A 80 -17.38 -7.70 15.31
N GLY A 81 -18.52 -7.42 14.66
CA GLY A 81 -19.80 -8.00 15.06
C GLY A 81 -19.84 -9.54 14.95
N HIS A 82 -18.95 -10.13 14.15
CA HIS A 82 -18.89 -11.57 13.92
C HIS A 82 -17.48 -12.18 14.10
N TYR A 83 -16.43 -11.36 13.99
CA TYR A 83 -15.03 -11.81 13.93
C TYR A 83 -14.18 -11.00 14.91
N ASN A 84 -14.35 -11.25 16.21
CA ASN A 84 -13.69 -10.49 17.28
C ASN A 84 -12.49 -11.21 17.92
N ASP A 85 -12.29 -12.49 17.61
CA ASP A 85 -11.23 -13.34 18.14
C ASP A 85 -10.19 -13.74 17.09
N ILE A 86 -10.15 -13.03 15.96
CA ILE A 86 -9.26 -13.29 14.83
C ILE A 86 -7.77 -13.19 15.20
N GLU A 87 -6.97 -14.02 14.55
CA GLU A 87 -5.52 -14.01 14.63
C GLU A 87 -4.88 -13.47 13.34
N GLN A 88 -5.56 -13.62 12.20
CA GLN A 88 -5.06 -13.22 10.88
C GLN A 88 -6.11 -12.42 10.11
N LEU A 89 -5.70 -11.24 9.63
CA LEU A 89 -6.56 -10.36 8.83
C LEU A 89 -5.83 -9.89 7.58
N THR A 90 -6.43 -10.13 6.41
CA THR A 90 -5.96 -9.53 5.16
C THR A 90 -7.07 -8.79 4.43
N PHE A 91 -6.76 -7.54 4.07
CA PHE A 91 -7.48 -6.74 3.09
C PHE A 91 -6.53 -6.32 1.96
N HIS A 92 -5.67 -7.24 1.54
CA HIS A 92 -4.79 -7.03 0.38
C HIS A 92 -5.56 -6.65 -0.89
N GLY A 93 -5.04 -5.70 -1.67
CA GLY A 93 -5.59 -5.40 -2.99
C GLY A 93 -6.89 -4.61 -2.97
N ASN A 94 -7.18 -3.89 -1.89
CA ASN A 94 -8.38 -3.05 -1.78
C ASN A 94 -8.07 -1.59 -2.15
N ASN A 95 -9.03 -0.70 -1.90
CA ASN A 95 -8.98 0.70 -2.32
C ASN A 95 -8.85 1.68 -1.14
N PHE A 96 -8.28 1.26 -0.01
CA PHE A 96 -8.11 2.15 1.15
C PHE A 96 -7.12 3.26 0.83
N GLN A 97 -7.49 4.51 1.15
CA GLN A 97 -6.64 5.69 0.89
C GLN A 97 -6.06 6.32 2.15
N ASP A 98 -6.76 6.20 3.26
CA ASP A 98 -6.42 6.86 4.51
C ASP A 98 -6.69 5.89 5.66
N LEU A 99 -5.74 5.77 6.59
CA LEU A 99 -6.04 5.14 7.89
C LEU A 99 -6.69 6.19 8.81
N PRO A 100 -7.72 5.80 9.58
CA PRO A 100 -8.52 6.75 10.35
C PRO A 100 -7.74 7.39 11.51
N ASP A 101 -8.21 8.55 11.98
CA ASP A 101 -7.61 9.24 13.12
C ASP A 101 -7.70 8.44 14.45
N GLY A 102 -8.70 7.58 14.56
CA GLY A 102 -8.88 6.60 15.64
C GLY A 102 -8.33 5.22 15.28
N SER A 103 -8.59 4.21 16.11
CA SER A 103 -8.25 2.82 15.77
C SER A 103 -9.09 2.31 14.61
N LEU A 104 -8.49 1.51 13.74
CA LEU A 104 -9.19 0.71 12.72
C LEU A 104 -10.31 -0.13 13.33
N PHE A 105 -10.14 -0.58 14.57
CA PHE A 105 -11.07 -1.46 15.28
C PHE A 105 -11.92 -0.70 16.31
N GLY A 106 -12.00 0.63 16.20
CA GLY A 106 -12.83 1.46 17.07
C GLY A 106 -12.34 1.44 18.52
N THR A 107 -13.20 1.05 19.46
CA THR A 107 -12.81 0.89 20.87
C THR A 107 -12.40 -0.53 21.24
N ALA A 108 -12.41 -1.46 20.28
CA ALA A 108 -12.05 -2.85 20.52
C ALA A 108 -10.53 -3.03 20.61
N THR A 109 -10.12 -3.94 21.49
CA THR A 109 -8.74 -4.42 21.55
C THR A 109 -8.72 -5.84 20.99
N LEU A 110 -7.99 -6.04 19.90
CA LEU A 110 -7.77 -7.35 19.30
C LEU A 110 -6.51 -7.99 19.88
N GLU A 111 -6.63 -8.56 21.08
CA GLU A 111 -5.51 -9.18 21.78
C GLU A 111 -4.94 -10.41 21.05
N ASN A 112 -5.74 -11.05 20.20
CA ASN A 112 -5.38 -12.24 19.43
C ASN A 112 -4.79 -11.92 18.05
N LEU A 113 -4.98 -10.71 17.52
CA LEU A 113 -4.47 -10.38 16.18
C LEU A 113 -2.94 -10.47 16.16
N ARG A 114 -2.41 -11.26 15.22
CA ARG A 114 -0.97 -11.49 14.97
C ARG A 114 -0.56 -10.99 13.60
N VAL A 115 -1.39 -11.20 12.59
CA VAL A 115 -1.09 -10.84 11.20
C VAL A 115 -2.09 -9.79 10.73
N LEU A 116 -1.58 -8.63 10.32
CA LEU A 116 -2.36 -7.61 9.65
C LEU A 116 -1.72 -7.30 8.29
N ASN A 117 -2.44 -7.66 7.23
CA ASN A 117 -2.05 -7.35 5.86
C ASN A 117 -3.04 -6.35 5.22
N ILE A 118 -2.55 -5.15 4.95
CA ILE A 118 -3.27 -4.08 4.24
C ILE A 118 -2.43 -3.55 3.06
N SER A 119 -1.63 -4.44 2.46
CA SER A 119 -0.81 -4.15 1.29
C SER A 119 -1.63 -4.00 0.02
N ALA A 120 -1.00 -3.48 -1.04
CA ALA A 120 -1.64 -3.25 -2.34
C ALA A 120 -2.94 -2.46 -2.22
N ASN A 121 -2.92 -1.41 -1.39
CA ASN A 121 -3.97 -0.42 -1.29
C ASN A 121 -3.42 0.92 -1.81
N TYR A 122 -4.16 2.02 -1.64
CA TYR A 122 -3.73 3.36 -2.06
C TYR A 122 -3.47 4.25 -0.84
N ILE A 123 -2.97 3.67 0.26
CA ILE A 123 -2.85 4.39 1.52
C ILE A 123 -1.79 5.48 1.36
N VAL A 124 -2.21 6.74 1.50
CA VAL A 124 -1.34 7.93 1.48
C VAL A 124 -1.13 8.45 2.90
N ASN A 125 -2.22 8.58 3.66
CA ASN A 125 -2.17 9.15 5.00
C ASN A 125 -2.31 8.08 6.08
N LEU A 126 -1.40 8.15 7.05
CA LEU A 126 -1.40 7.34 8.26
C LEU A 126 -1.71 8.26 9.45
N HIS A 127 -2.52 7.79 10.38
CA HIS A 127 -2.67 8.46 11.66
C HIS A 127 -2.08 7.64 12.80
N ARG A 128 -1.49 8.33 13.78
CA ARG A 128 -0.74 7.72 14.89
C ARG A 128 -1.52 6.74 15.78
N ASN A 129 -2.86 6.74 15.71
CA ASN A 129 -3.69 5.84 16.51
C ASN A 129 -4.34 4.71 15.70
N ALA A 130 -4.08 4.63 14.39
CA ALA A 130 -4.76 3.68 13.50
C ALA A 130 -4.62 2.22 13.94
N LEU A 131 -3.45 1.85 14.48
CA LEU A 131 -3.16 0.50 14.99
C LEU A 131 -3.33 0.38 16.52
N SER A 132 -3.88 1.40 17.19
CA SER A 132 -4.19 1.28 18.62
C SER A 132 -5.19 0.14 18.87
N GLY A 133 -4.99 -0.63 19.93
CA GLY A 133 -5.81 -1.81 20.23
C GLY A 133 -5.32 -3.11 19.59
N CYS A 134 -4.18 -3.11 18.87
CA CYS A 134 -3.58 -4.32 18.29
C CYS A 134 -2.16 -4.58 18.87
N PRO A 135 -2.02 -4.80 20.18
CA PRO A 135 -0.70 -4.78 20.85
C PRO A 135 0.22 -5.96 20.50
N ASN A 136 -0.35 -7.03 19.94
CA ASN A 136 0.34 -8.30 19.75
C ASN A 136 0.57 -8.65 18.27
N ILE A 137 0.51 -7.67 17.36
CA ILE A 137 0.86 -7.90 15.95
C ILE A 137 2.32 -8.35 15.86
N GLU A 138 2.53 -9.43 15.13
CA GLU A 138 3.81 -10.06 14.80
C GLU A 138 4.21 -9.76 13.34
N ILE A 139 3.22 -9.68 12.43
CA ILE A 139 3.43 -9.38 11.01
C ILE A 139 2.56 -8.20 10.60
N LEU A 140 3.18 -7.13 10.13
CA LEU A 140 2.52 -5.96 9.56
C LEU A 140 2.99 -5.76 8.11
N ASP A 141 2.07 -5.93 7.16
CA ASP A 141 2.32 -5.69 5.74
C ASP A 141 1.57 -4.43 5.27
N LEU A 142 2.36 -3.41 4.96
CA LEU A 142 1.96 -2.11 4.41
C LEU A 142 2.57 -1.91 3.02
N SER A 143 3.07 -2.96 2.38
CA SER A 143 3.74 -2.89 1.08
C SER A 143 2.79 -2.45 -0.03
N ASN A 144 3.35 -1.96 -1.14
CA ASN A 144 2.57 -1.56 -2.33
C ASN A 144 1.45 -0.57 -1.99
N ASN A 145 1.77 0.47 -1.21
CA ASN A 145 0.87 1.58 -0.91
C ASN A 145 1.45 2.89 -1.47
N GLU A 146 0.79 4.01 -1.20
CA GLU A 146 1.22 5.34 -1.62
C GLU A 146 1.83 6.14 -0.47
N LEU A 147 2.43 5.45 0.53
CA LEU A 147 3.01 6.12 1.68
C LEU A 147 4.15 7.02 1.22
N TYR A 148 4.20 8.24 1.77
CA TYR A 148 5.17 9.28 1.40
C TYR A 148 4.95 9.91 0.02
N LEU A 149 3.87 9.54 -0.70
CA LEU A 149 3.52 10.19 -1.96
C LEU A 149 3.01 11.61 -1.72
N ARG A 150 3.61 12.59 -2.41
CA ARG A 150 3.15 13.98 -2.39
C ARG A 150 1.94 14.13 -3.31
N ARG A 151 0.76 14.37 -2.74
CA ARG A 151 -0.38 14.86 -3.53
C ARG A 151 -0.08 16.28 -4.03
N ALA A 152 -0.24 16.51 -5.34
CA ALA A 152 -0.04 17.82 -5.98
C ALA A 152 -1.02 18.90 -5.47
N PHE A 153 -2.10 18.49 -4.78
CA PHE A 153 -3.23 19.33 -4.38
C PHE A 153 -3.46 19.39 -2.86
N THR A 154 -2.68 18.69 -2.05
CA THR A 154 -2.75 18.88 -0.58
C THR A 154 -1.90 20.08 -0.21
N THR A 155 -2.35 20.85 0.80
CA THR A 155 -1.49 21.81 1.48
C THR A 155 -0.14 21.13 1.77
N PRO A 156 0.99 21.84 1.67
CA PRO A 156 2.29 21.24 1.89
C PRO A 156 2.38 20.82 3.36
N LEU A 157 1.89 19.63 3.69
CA LEU A 157 2.38 18.92 4.86
C LEU A 157 3.88 18.80 4.62
N ASN A 158 4.63 19.39 5.54
CA ASN A 158 6.08 19.37 5.52
C ASN A 158 6.55 17.94 5.26
N ARG A 159 7.51 17.72 4.36
CA ARG A 159 7.96 16.38 3.91
C ARG A 159 8.30 15.46 5.08
N SER A 160 8.76 16.04 6.19
CA SER A 160 9.07 15.36 7.46
C SER A 160 7.83 14.86 8.23
N GLY A 161 6.61 15.28 7.90
CA GLY A 161 5.39 15.05 8.68
C GLY A 161 4.81 13.63 8.54
N GLN A 162 4.69 13.12 7.31
CA GLN A 162 4.06 11.81 7.07
C GLN A 162 4.88 10.64 7.63
N PHE A 163 6.20 10.69 7.51
CA PHE A 163 7.05 9.65 8.07
C PHE A 163 7.08 9.68 9.61
N ASN A 164 7.08 10.87 10.21
CA ASN A 164 6.86 11.02 11.65
C ASN A 164 5.52 10.43 12.11
N LEU A 165 4.49 10.40 11.25
CA LEU A 165 3.22 9.75 11.57
C LEU A 165 3.34 8.23 11.56
N LEU A 166 4.06 7.62 10.62
CA LEU A 166 4.35 6.18 10.64
C LEU A 166 5.09 5.79 11.92
N ILE A 167 6.09 6.57 12.33
CA ILE A 167 6.83 6.31 13.57
C ILE A 167 5.97 6.42 14.80
N ARG A 168 5.20 7.52 14.89
CA ARG A 168 4.26 7.69 16.00
C ARG A 168 3.19 6.60 16.02
N LEU A 169 2.76 6.11 14.86
CA LEU A 169 1.83 4.99 14.73
C LEU A 169 2.43 3.72 15.35
N LEU A 170 3.65 3.35 14.94
CA LEU A 170 4.34 2.15 15.47
C LEU A 170 4.63 2.27 16.97
N GLU A 171 5.11 3.43 17.42
CA GLU A 171 5.36 3.74 18.84
C GLU A 171 4.09 3.69 19.70
N LYS A 172 3.00 4.32 19.23
CA LYS A 172 1.74 4.39 19.97
C LYS A 172 1.03 3.06 20.02
N ALA A 173 1.14 2.24 18.98
CA ALA A 173 0.61 0.89 18.98
C ALA A 173 1.40 -0.06 19.90
N GLN A 174 2.59 0.35 20.36
CA GLN A 174 3.45 -0.43 21.25
C GLN A 174 3.68 -1.85 20.74
N LEU A 175 4.02 -1.98 19.46
CA LEU A 175 4.15 -3.25 18.75
C LEU A 175 5.41 -4.02 19.18
N LYS A 176 5.47 -4.40 20.45
CA LYS A 176 6.62 -5.05 21.08
C LYS A 176 6.91 -6.44 20.51
N ARG A 177 5.91 -7.08 19.90
CA ARG A 177 6.00 -8.42 19.29
C ARG A 177 6.22 -8.39 17.79
N LEU A 178 6.30 -7.22 17.16
CA LEU A 178 6.43 -7.13 15.71
C LEU A 178 7.75 -7.75 15.28
N GLU A 179 7.68 -8.83 14.50
CA GLU A 179 8.82 -9.55 13.96
C GLU A 179 9.04 -9.20 12.49
N VAL A 180 7.97 -8.97 11.73
CA VAL A 180 8.01 -8.67 10.30
C VAL A 180 7.31 -7.35 10.01
N LEU A 181 8.04 -6.42 9.40
CA LEU A 181 7.50 -5.17 8.89
C LEU A 181 7.85 -5.02 7.41
N ASP A 182 6.82 -5.08 6.56
CA ASP A 182 6.98 -4.83 5.13
C ASP A 182 6.49 -3.42 4.77
N LEU A 183 7.43 -2.58 4.34
CA LEU A 183 7.20 -1.21 3.85
C LEU A 183 7.64 -1.06 2.38
N SER A 184 7.84 -2.17 1.68
CA SER A 184 8.32 -2.17 0.31
C SER A 184 7.32 -1.57 -0.68
N TYR A 185 7.81 -1.12 -1.82
CA TYR A 185 7.00 -0.57 -2.91
C TYR A 185 6.07 0.58 -2.48
N ASN A 186 6.56 1.42 -1.56
CA ASN A 186 5.99 2.72 -1.23
C ASN A 186 6.85 3.83 -1.87
N TYR A 187 6.64 5.11 -1.50
CA TYR A 187 7.34 6.24 -2.12
C TYR A 187 8.50 6.81 -1.28
N PHE A 188 9.05 6.04 -0.33
CA PHE A 188 10.15 6.50 0.52
C PHE A 188 11.43 6.76 -0.31
N ASN A 189 12.04 7.93 -0.13
CA ASN A 189 13.30 8.31 -0.80
C ASN A 189 14.40 8.77 0.15
N ASN A 190 14.07 8.94 1.44
CA ASN A 190 14.97 9.16 2.55
C ASN A 190 14.36 8.55 3.82
N ILE A 191 15.19 8.34 4.83
CA ILE A 191 14.78 7.74 6.09
C ILE A 191 15.26 8.62 7.24
N PRO A 192 14.37 9.34 7.94
CA PRO A 192 14.69 9.89 9.25
C PRO A 192 14.27 8.92 10.34
N LEU A 193 15.12 7.93 10.69
CA LEU A 193 14.74 6.86 11.63
C LEU A 193 15.52 6.80 12.94
N ASN A 194 14.74 6.69 14.02
CA ASN A 194 15.11 6.17 15.34
C ASN A 194 14.07 5.11 15.80
N LEU A 195 13.84 4.05 15.01
CA LEU A 195 13.04 2.86 15.41
C LEU A 195 13.61 1.89 16.48
N PRO A 196 14.92 1.82 16.79
CA PRO A 196 15.50 0.65 17.49
C PRO A 196 14.89 0.33 18.86
N CYS A 197 14.37 1.33 19.57
CA CYS A 197 13.78 1.14 20.90
C CYS A 197 12.29 0.77 20.87
N SER A 198 11.62 0.99 19.73
CA SER A 198 10.15 0.88 19.62
C SER A 198 9.70 -0.51 19.16
N LEU A 199 10.58 -1.26 18.48
CA LEU A 199 10.31 -2.57 17.88
C LEU A 199 11.38 -3.61 18.29
N PRO A 200 11.41 -4.04 19.56
CA PRO A 200 12.50 -4.88 20.10
C PRO A 200 12.58 -6.29 19.52
N SER A 201 11.49 -6.78 18.92
CA SER A 201 11.39 -8.13 18.34
C SER A 201 11.59 -8.16 16.82
N LEU A 202 11.85 -7.02 16.17
CA LEU A 202 11.88 -6.93 14.71
C LEU A 202 13.02 -7.74 14.11
N ARG A 203 12.67 -8.72 13.27
CA ARG A 203 13.61 -9.63 12.59
C ARG A 203 13.73 -9.36 11.11
N ASN A 204 12.62 -8.97 10.51
CA ASN A 204 12.48 -8.82 9.07
C ASN A 204 11.98 -7.42 8.75
N LEU A 205 12.74 -6.71 7.93
CA LEU A 205 12.39 -5.38 7.49
C LEU A 205 12.61 -5.26 5.99
N ASP A 206 11.55 -4.92 5.27
CA ASP A 206 11.63 -4.65 3.84
C ASP A 206 11.52 -3.16 3.53
N LEU A 207 12.58 -2.61 2.94
CA LEU A 207 12.72 -1.21 2.57
C LEU A 207 13.02 -1.02 1.08
N ARG A 208 12.64 -1.98 0.22
CA ARG A 208 12.70 -1.80 -1.24
C ARG A 208 11.75 -0.66 -1.67
N ASN A 209 12.30 0.49 -2.02
CA ASN A 209 11.56 1.75 -2.27
C ASN A 209 12.28 2.58 -3.35
N TYR A 210 12.35 3.91 -3.17
CA TYR A 210 12.99 4.86 -4.08
C TYR A 210 14.22 5.53 -3.45
N PHE A 211 14.97 4.82 -2.60
CA PHE A 211 16.23 5.34 -2.05
C PHE A 211 17.30 5.45 -3.13
N HIS A 212 17.85 6.66 -3.31
CA HIS A 212 19.00 6.89 -4.19
C HIS A 212 20.34 6.83 -3.45
N SER A 213 20.31 7.12 -2.15
CA SER A 213 21.48 7.09 -1.26
C SER A 213 21.02 6.68 0.12
N LEU A 214 21.96 6.22 0.95
CA LEU A 214 21.71 5.98 2.37
C LEU A 214 22.49 7.04 3.17
N ASP A 215 21.79 8.05 3.69
CA ASP A 215 22.40 9.11 4.47
C ASP A 215 22.90 8.61 5.85
N SER A 216 23.49 9.52 6.64
CA SER A 216 23.99 9.18 7.97
C SER A 216 22.90 8.75 8.95
N GLU A 217 21.66 9.22 8.76
CA GLU A 217 20.52 8.85 9.60
C GLU A 217 20.15 7.39 9.34
N PHE A 218 20.08 6.98 8.06
CA PHE A 218 19.90 5.59 7.69
C PHE A 218 20.99 4.68 8.28
N GLN A 219 22.26 5.07 8.16
CA GLN A 219 23.39 4.28 8.67
C GLN A 219 23.30 4.10 10.18
N THR A 220 23.00 5.17 10.92
CA THR A 220 22.78 5.13 12.37
C THR A 220 21.61 4.20 12.74
N PHE A 221 20.52 4.29 11.99
CA PHE A 221 19.37 3.41 12.15
C PHE A 221 19.75 1.94 11.94
N GLY A 222 20.45 1.62 10.86
CA GLY A 222 20.89 0.26 10.55
C GLY A 222 21.89 -0.29 11.58
N ASP A 223 22.82 0.53 12.06
CA ASP A 223 23.76 0.15 13.13
C ASP A 223 23.03 -0.23 14.42
N ASN A 224 21.99 0.53 14.78
CA ASN A 224 21.22 0.26 15.99
C ASN A 224 20.34 -0.99 15.84
N LEU A 225 19.80 -1.25 14.65
CA LEU A 225 19.13 -2.52 14.34
C LEU A 225 20.10 -3.70 14.51
N HIS A 226 21.32 -3.56 14.00
CA HIS A 226 22.35 -4.60 14.10
C HIS A 226 22.75 -4.88 15.56
N LYS A 227 23.00 -3.84 16.36
CA LYS A 227 23.40 -3.96 17.78
C LYS A 227 22.39 -4.69 18.65
N ASN A 228 21.10 -4.60 18.33
CA ASN A 228 20.06 -5.25 19.11
C ASN A 228 19.92 -6.75 18.82
N ASN A 229 20.71 -7.32 17.88
CA ASN A 229 20.60 -8.72 17.42
C ASN A 229 19.16 -9.14 17.01
N ALA A 230 18.28 -8.17 16.78
CA ALA A 230 16.88 -8.41 16.48
C ALA A 230 16.74 -8.72 14.99
N LEU A 231 17.35 -7.89 14.13
CA LEU A 231 17.17 -7.95 12.68
C LEU A 231 18.09 -8.98 12.02
N THR A 232 17.50 -9.94 11.34
CA THR A 232 18.21 -10.98 10.57
C THR A 232 18.04 -10.82 9.06
N GLN A 233 17.01 -10.11 8.61
CA GLN A 233 16.66 -10.04 7.19
C GLN A 233 16.24 -8.61 6.79
N LEU A 234 17.18 -7.86 6.23
CA LEU A 234 16.95 -6.55 5.65
C LEU A 234 16.93 -6.62 4.12
N GLN A 235 15.86 -6.16 3.49
CA GLN A 235 15.77 -6.01 2.03
C GLN A 235 15.95 -4.53 1.65
N LEU A 236 16.89 -4.24 0.75
CA LEU A 236 17.31 -2.87 0.41
C LEU A 236 17.49 -2.60 -1.09
N LYS A 237 17.02 -3.46 -1.97
CA LYS A 237 17.07 -3.23 -3.42
C LYS A 237 16.31 -1.96 -3.79
N ASN A 238 17.07 -0.94 -4.15
CA ASN A 238 16.63 0.39 -4.52
C ASN A 238 17.41 0.91 -5.74
N ASN A 239 17.03 2.07 -6.26
CA ASN A 239 17.70 2.72 -7.37
C ASN A 239 18.89 3.60 -6.90
N PHE A 240 19.95 2.95 -6.38
CA PHE A 240 21.09 3.66 -5.82
C PHE A 240 21.90 4.44 -6.87
N TYR A 241 22.35 5.65 -6.50
CA TYR A 241 23.18 6.54 -7.30
C TYR A 241 24.59 6.57 -6.73
N CYS A 242 25.58 6.19 -7.54
CA CYS A 242 26.96 6.01 -7.09
C CYS A 242 27.89 7.10 -7.64
N ASP A 243 28.24 8.06 -6.80
CA ASP A 243 29.15 9.18 -7.09
C ASP A 243 30.18 9.34 -5.96
N CYS A 244 30.93 10.43 -5.96
CA CYS A 244 31.91 10.73 -4.90
C CYS A 244 31.32 10.79 -3.48
N ASN A 245 30.01 11.06 -3.34
CA ASN A 245 29.31 11.11 -2.05
C ASN A 245 28.87 9.73 -1.56
N SER A 246 28.85 8.74 -2.45
CA SER A 246 28.38 7.39 -2.13
C SER A 246 29.36 6.51 -1.36
N ASN A 247 30.63 6.95 -1.28
CA ASN A 247 31.72 6.17 -0.72
C ASN A 247 31.48 5.68 0.71
N ILE A 248 30.85 6.51 1.55
CA ILE A 248 30.62 6.19 2.96
C ILE A 248 29.56 5.10 3.08
N TRP A 249 28.39 5.29 2.44
CA TRP A 249 27.30 4.34 2.60
C TRP A 249 27.49 3.04 1.81
N ILE A 250 28.26 3.05 0.72
CA ILE A 250 28.66 1.81 0.04
C ILE A 250 29.56 0.98 0.95
N LYS A 251 30.49 1.60 1.71
CA LYS A 251 31.28 0.89 2.72
C LYS A 251 30.38 0.31 3.81
N TRP A 252 29.42 1.09 4.31
CA TRP A 252 28.46 0.63 5.30
C TRP A 252 27.70 -0.62 4.84
N ILE A 253 27.19 -0.65 3.60
CA ILE A 253 26.51 -1.82 3.02
C ILE A 253 27.42 -3.05 3.01
N ARG A 254 28.71 -2.90 2.68
CA ARG A 254 29.69 -4.00 2.65
C ARG A 254 29.94 -4.56 4.04
N GLU A 255 30.11 -3.68 5.02
CA GLU A 255 30.34 -4.02 6.42
C GLU A 255 29.13 -4.75 7.04
N HIS A 256 27.91 -4.43 6.58
CA HIS A 256 26.66 -5.03 7.06
C HIS A 256 26.08 -6.09 6.12
N SER A 257 26.89 -6.66 5.23
CA SER A 257 26.43 -7.62 4.21
C SER A 257 25.71 -8.86 4.76
N ASN A 258 25.99 -9.29 5.99
CA ASN A 258 25.31 -10.42 6.63
C ASN A 258 23.85 -10.12 7.04
N MET A 259 23.52 -8.85 7.28
CA MET A 259 22.16 -8.42 7.66
C MET A 259 21.27 -8.18 6.42
N ILE A 260 21.89 -7.91 5.27
CA ILE A 260 21.20 -7.51 4.04
C ILE A 260 20.99 -8.74 3.16
N ASP A 261 19.75 -9.23 3.13
CA ASP A 261 19.41 -10.49 2.48
C ASP A 261 19.51 -10.41 0.93
N ASP A 262 19.22 -9.24 0.36
CA ASP A 262 19.38 -8.96 -1.08
C ASP A 262 20.72 -8.30 -1.45
N TYR A 263 21.76 -8.40 -0.60
CA TYR A 263 23.08 -7.77 -0.79
C TYR A 263 23.67 -8.01 -2.19
N ARG A 264 23.55 -9.23 -2.72
CA ARG A 264 24.09 -9.60 -4.05
C ARG A 264 23.35 -8.98 -5.23
N ALA A 265 22.14 -8.47 -4.99
CA ALA A 265 21.30 -7.83 -6.00
C ALA A 265 21.45 -6.29 -6.01
N LEU A 266 22.20 -5.72 -5.07
CA LEU A 266 22.38 -4.28 -4.97
C LEU A 266 23.39 -3.77 -6.01
N ILE A 267 22.96 -2.81 -6.83
CA ILE A 267 23.74 -2.24 -7.93
C ILE A 267 23.71 -0.72 -7.93
N CYS A 268 24.66 -0.10 -8.61
CA CYS A 268 24.60 1.30 -8.99
C CYS A 268 23.64 1.48 -10.18
N SER A 269 22.43 1.96 -9.93
CA SER A 269 21.45 2.26 -11.00
C SER A 269 21.88 3.43 -11.88
N ARG A 270 22.60 4.39 -11.29
CA ARG A 270 23.31 5.48 -11.96
C ARG A 270 24.69 5.63 -11.33
N SER A 271 25.67 6.13 -12.09
CA SER A 271 27.00 6.37 -11.55
C SER A 271 27.74 7.53 -12.22
N SER A 272 28.64 8.15 -11.47
CA SER A 272 29.65 9.07 -11.98
C SER A 272 31.04 8.54 -11.57
N PRO A 273 31.89 8.10 -12.53
CA PRO A 273 31.65 8.04 -13.98
C PRO A 273 30.62 6.98 -14.42
N ALA A 274 29.89 7.24 -15.50
CA ALA A 274 28.80 6.38 -16.02
C ALA A 274 29.19 4.92 -16.31
N LYS A 275 30.47 4.63 -16.53
CA LYS A 275 31.01 3.27 -16.76
C LYS A 275 30.73 2.30 -15.62
N PHE A 276 30.43 2.78 -14.42
CA PHE A 276 30.12 1.93 -13.26
C PHE A 276 28.62 1.63 -13.13
N THR A 277 27.79 2.09 -14.06
CA THR A 277 26.35 1.83 -14.04
C THR A 277 26.09 0.34 -14.21
N GLY A 278 25.22 -0.23 -13.39
CA GLY A 278 24.95 -1.67 -13.32
C GLY A 278 25.98 -2.47 -12.50
N THR A 279 27.05 -1.84 -12.01
CA THR A 279 28.05 -2.52 -11.17
C THR A 279 27.46 -2.82 -9.80
N ARG A 280 27.77 -3.99 -9.25
CA ARG A 280 27.35 -4.38 -7.89
C ARG A 280 28.03 -3.51 -6.84
N LEU A 281 27.29 -3.15 -5.79
CA LEU A 281 27.83 -2.36 -4.68
C LEU A 281 28.96 -3.09 -3.93
N SER A 282 28.97 -4.42 -3.97
CA SER A 282 30.04 -5.26 -3.42
C SER A 282 31.37 -5.13 -4.17
N GLU A 283 31.33 -4.78 -5.45
CA GLU A 283 32.48 -4.90 -6.37
C GLU A 283 32.99 -3.54 -6.85
N ILE A 284 32.19 -2.48 -6.74
CA ILE A 284 32.55 -1.17 -7.29
C ILE A 284 33.82 -0.57 -6.65
N PRO A 285 34.81 -0.09 -7.43
CA PRO A 285 35.98 0.57 -6.87
C PRO A 285 35.60 1.99 -6.41
N ILE A 286 35.15 2.12 -5.16
CA ILE A 286 34.66 3.37 -4.57
C ILE A 286 35.66 4.55 -4.66
N GLY A 287 36.96 4.28 -4.67
CA GLY A 287 37.99 5.32 -4.86
C GLY A 287 38.05 5.92 -6.28
N LEU A 288 37.34 5.33 -7.24
CA LEU A 288 37.26 5.78 -8.63
C LEU A 288 35.93 6.46 -8.97
N LEU A 289 35.04 6.61 -7.99
CA LEU A 289 33.81 7.39 -8.12
C LEU A 289 34.13 8.88 -8.03
N ASP A 290 33.46 9.69 -8.86
CA ASP A 290 33.59 11.13 -8.90
C ASP A 290 32.20 11.81 -8.89
N CYS A 291 32.18 13.13 -8.95
CA CYS A 291 30.94 13.91 -9.05
C CYS A 291 30.97 14.83 -10.28
N GLN A 292 31.60 14.38 -11.37
CA GLN A 292 31.66 15.15 -12.62
C GLN A 292 30.29 15.21 -13.31
N THR A 293 29.45 14.19 -13.12
CA THR A 293 28.08 14.13 -13.64
C THR A 293 27.08 14.25 -12.50
N ASP A 294 26.15 15.19 -12.59
CA ASP A 294 25.01 15.26 -11.67
C ASP A 294 24.01 14.14 -11.96
N LEU A 295 23.88 13.20 -11.01
CA LEU A 295 23.03 12.02 -11.15
C LEU A 295 21.55 12.29 -10.86
N TYR A 296 21.23 13.41 -10.22
CA TYR A 296 19.88 13.76 -9.76
C TYR A 296 19.13 14.64 -10.75
N VAL A 297 19.84 15.25 -11.70
CA VAL A 297 19.23 15.90 -12.86
C VAL A 297 18.72 14.80 -13.79
N THR A 298 17.39 14.65 -13.86
CA THR A 298 16.76 13.88 -14.93
C THR A 298 17.08 14.59 -16.24
N GLY A 299 17.69 13.86 -17.19
CA GLY A 299 17.92 14.38 -18.54
C GLY A 299 16.61 14.90 -19.13
N GLY A 300 16.51 16.22 -19.28
CA GLY A 300 15.39 16.92 -19.87
C GLY A 300 14.16 16.99 -18.96
N GLU A 301 13.80 18.22 -18.56
CA GLU A 301 12.39 18.59 -18.54
C GLU A 301 11.77 18.12 -19.86
N LEU A 302 11.03 17.02 -19.85
CA LEU A 302 9.84 16.96 -20.69
C LEU A 302 8.99 18.11 -20.17
N LYS A 303 9.14 19.27 -20.81
CA LYS A 303 8.15 20.34 -20.80
C LYS A 303 6.87 19.70 -21.29
N TYR A 304 6.10 19.10 -20.39
CA TYR A 304 4.70 18.83 -20.61
C TYR A 304 4.10 20.20 -20.89
N ASN A 305 3.88 20.47 -22.17
CA ASN A 305 3.18 21.65 -22.62
C ASN A 305 1.85 21.68 -21.89
N PHE A 306 1.74 22.55 -20.88
CA PHE A 306 0.49 22.83 -20.15
C PHE A 306 -0.67 23.22 -21.09
N GLY A 307 -0.37 23.52 -22.36
CA GLY A 307 -1.37 23.71 -23.41
C GLY A 307 -2.16 22.43 -23.78
N PHE A 308 -1.52 21.25 -23.83
CA PHE A 308 -2.22 20.03 -24.28
C PHE A 308 -3.14 19.44 -23.21
N PHE A 309 -2.78 19.56 -21.93
CA PHE A 309 -3.60 19.09 -20.81
C PHE A 309 -4.92 19.88 -20.69
N ASN A 310 -4.85 21.21 -20.90
CA ASN A 310 -6.04 22.07 -20.87
C ASN A 310 -6.98 21.80 -22.06
N ILE A 311 -6.43 21.51 -23.25
CA ILE A 311 -7.24 21.14 -24.41
C ILE A 311 -7.96 19.81 -24.16
N PHE A 312 -7.27 18.82 -23.59
CA PHE A 312 -7.86 17.50 -23.31
C PHE A 312 -8.97 17.57 -22.24
N ILE A 313 -8.77 18.39 -21.20
CA ILE A 313 -9.80 18.64 -20.17
C ILE A 313 -11.00 19.37 -20.78
N LEU A 314 -10.80 20.35 -21.66
CA LEU A 314 -11.91 21.03 -22.34
C LEU A 314 -12.69 20.09 -23.26
N PHE A 315 -12.01 19.15 -23.94
CA PHE A 315 -12.68 18.11 -24.72
C PHE A 315 -13.47 17.13 -23.85
N LEU A 316 -12.93 16.70 -22.71
CA LEU A 316 -13.62 15.84 -21.74
C LEU A 316 -14.85 16.54 -21.14
N ILE A 317 -14.72 17.81 -20.74
CA ILE A 317 -15.84 18.60 -20.22
C ILE A 317 -16.91 18.75 -21.30
N LYS A 318 -16.55 19.05 -22.55
CA LYS A 318 -17.49 19.17 -23.67
C LYS A 318 -18.19 17.84 -23.99
N PHE A 319 -17.46 16.72 -23.91
CA PHE A 319 -18.01 15.38 -24.12
C PHE A 319 -18.99 14.97 -23.01
N ILE A 320 -18.65 15.27 -21.75
CA ILE A 320 -19.52 15.04 -20.60
C ILE A 320 -20.78 15.92 -20.71
N TYR A 321 -20.64 17.20 -21.08
CA TYR A 321 -21.77 18.11 -21.25
C TYR A 321 -22.72 17.67 -22.37
N GLN A 322 -22.19 17.19 -23.50
CA GLN A 322 -23.00 16.64 -24.60
C GLN A 322 -23.72 15.34 -24.20
N LYS A 323 -23.07 14.46 -23.43
CA LYS A 323 -23.70 13.24 -22.91
C LYS A 323 -24.82 13.55 -21.93
N ILE A 324 -24.62 14.50 -21.03
CA ILE A 324 -25.64 14.93 -20.05
C ILE A 324 -26.86 15.55 -20.77
N PHE A 325 -26.65 16.38 -21.80
CA PHE A 325 -27.77 16.97 -22.56
C PHE A 325 -28.51 15.98 -23.47
N SER A 326 -27.83 14.94 -23.97
CA SER A 326 -28.49 13.87 -24.72
C SER A 326 -29.39 12.98 -23.84
N LEU A 327 -29.10 12.91 -22.53
CA LEU A 327 -29.87 12.16 -21.53
C LEU A 327 -31.03 12.96 -20.93
N SER A 328 -31.07 14.30 -21.11
CA SER A 328 -32.18 15.15 -20.68
C SER A 328 -33.22 15.42 -21.77
N SER A 329 -33.06 14.81 -22.96
CA SER A 329 -33.91 14.99 -24.14
C SER A 329 -34.69 13.74 -24.58
N ILE A 330 -34.77 12.72 -23.71
CA ILE A 330 -35.59 11.49 -23.87
C ILE A 330 -36.31 11.27 -22.53
#